data_AF-A0A919EZP3-F1
#
_entry.id   AF-A0A919EZP3-F1
#
_cell.length_a   1.000
_cell.length_b   1.000
_cell.length_c   1.000
_cell.angle_alpha   90.00
_cell.angle_beta   90.00
_cell.angle_gamma   90.00
#
_symmetry.space_group_name_H-M   'P 1'
#
loop_
_entity.id
_entity.type
_entity.pdbx_description
1 polymer ?
#
loop_
_entity_poly.entity_id
_entity_poly.type
_entity_poly.pdbx_seq_one_letter_code
_entity_poly.pdbx_strand_id
1 'polypeptide(L)'
;MVNAWATTQQVIDTTGVSVTDAQLAQAQDDIEIFTNRVYADTPRIRTRDLYWLGRAVARQAAWIAGQFGLETRLDATQIQQDQVSTTLQGDGLVLAPMAKRALQRVSWMRSRTVHVRSAVEGAGPLLGDPLSDGSDDSLVWAPYTGGP
;
A
#
# COMPACT_ATOMS: atom_id res chain seq x y z
N MET A 1 -18.84 -19.01 8.09
CA MET A 1 -17.94 -17.90 8.47
C MET A 1 -16.85 -17.81 7.44
N VAL A 2 -16.60 -16.61 6.93
CA VAL A 2 -15.58 -16.33 5.91
C VAL A 2 -14.20 -16.27 6.56
N ASN A 3 -13.20 -16.88 5.93
CA ASN A 3 -11.80 -16.80 6.34
C ASN A 3 -11.21 -15.44 5.89
N ALA A 4 -11.50 -14.37 6.63
CA ALA A 4 -11.07 -13.02 6.27
C ALA A 4 -10.48 -12.26 7.47
N TRP A 5 -9.60 -11.28 7.21
CA TRP A 5 -9.00 -10.43 8.25
C TRP A 5 -9.96 -9.43 8.89
N ALA A 6 -11.17 -9.31 8.34
CA ALA A 6 -12.26 -8.51 8.91
C ALA A 6 -13.54 -9.35 8.97
N THR A 7 -14.38 -9.06 9.95
CA THR A 7 -15.74 -9.59 10.06
C THR A 7 -16.75 -8.62 9.43
N THR A 8 -17.93 -9.11 9.07
CA THR A 8 -19.04 -8.28 8.55
C THR A 8 -19.42 -7.16 9.53
N GLN A 9 -19.42 -7.43 10.84
CA GLN A 9 -19.67 -6.40 11.86
C GLN A 9 -18.57 -5.32 11.85
N GLN A 10 -17.29 -5.70 11.75
CA GLN A 10 -16.20 -4.72 11.65
C GLN A 10 -16.27 -3.87 10.38
N VAL A 11 -16.86 -4.39 9.29
CA VAL A 11 -17.16 -3.59 8.10
C VAL A 11 -18.17 -2.50 8.45
N ILE A 12 -19.30 -2.88 9.04
CA ILE A 12 -20.35 -1.94 9.47
C ILE A 12 -19.77 -0.88 10.42
N ASP A 13 -19.01 -1.29 11.44
CA ASP A 13 -18.43 -0.35 12.41
C ASP A 13 -17.41 0.62 11.77
N THR A 14 -16.74 0.20 10.69
CA THR A 14 -15.70 0.99 10.03
C THR A 14 -16.21 1.88 8.90
N THR A 15 -17.28 1.49 8.21
CA THR A 15 -17.75 2.12 6.97
C THR A 15 -19.22 2.52 7.00
N GLY A 16 -20.01 1.98 7.92
CA GLY A 16 -21.47 2.16 7.98
C GLY A 16 -22.23 1.32 6.95
N VAL A 17 -21.55 0.48 6.17
CA VAL A 17 -22.15 -0.31 5.09
C VAL A 17 -22.29 -1.76 5.52
N SER A 18 -23.50 -2.31 5.39
CA SER A 18 -23.72 -3.75 5.54
C SER A 18 -23.26 -4.49 4.29
N VAL A 19 -22.55 -5.59 4.50
CA VAL A 19 -22.03 -6.44 3.42
C VAL A 19 -22.40 -7.89 3.68
N THR A 20 -22.57 -8.65 2.61
CA THR A 20 -22.80 -10.10 2.66
C THR A 20 -21.48 -10.84 2.83
N ASP A 21 -21.55 -12.10 3.30
CA ASP A 21 -20.37 -12.98 3.39
C ASP A 21 -19.69 -13.19 2.03
N ALA A 22 -20.47 -13.22 0.94
CA ALA A 22 -19.92 -13.34 -0.42
C ALA A 22 -19.07 -12.11 -0.82
N GLN A 23 -19.55 -10.90 -0.51
CA GLN A 23 -18.82 -9.66 -0.77
C GLN A 23 -17.56 -9.55 0.11
N LEU A 24 -17.65 -10.05 1.35
CA LEU A 24 -16.49 -10.10 2.24
C LEU A 24 -15.43 -11.08 1.74
N ALA A 25 -15.84 -12.24 1.20
CA ALA A 25 -14.94 -13.21 0.60
C ALA A 25 -14.24 -12.64 -0.65
N GLN A 26 -14.99 -12.01 -1.56
CA GLN A 26 -14.41 -11.32 -2.73
C GLN A 26 -13.41 -10.24 -2.33
N ALA A 27 -13.76 -9.43 -1.33
CA ALA A 27 -12.86 -8.40 -0.81
C ALA A 27 -11.60 -8.99 -0.19
N GLN A 28 -11.69 -10.14 0.47
CA GLN A 28 -10.53 -10.84 1.00
C GLN A 28 -9.63 -11.30 -0.15
N ASP A 29 -10.18 -11.99 -1.15
CA ASP A 29 -9.44 -12.49 -2.32
C ASP A 29 -8.70 -11.35 -3.06
N ASP A 30 -9.36 -10.22 -3.28
CA ASP A 30 -8.74 -9.04 -3.89
C ASP A 30 -7.52 -8.57 -3.09
N ILE A 31 -7.66 -8.44 -1.76
CA ILE A 31 -6.58 -7.97 -0.90
C ILE A 31 -5.41 -8.98 -0.87
N GLU A 32 -5.69 -10.28 -0.93
CA GLU A 32 -4.65 -11.30 -1.02
C GLU A 32 -3.83 -11.15 -2.31
N ILE A 33 -4.49 -10.89 -3.45
CA ILE A 33 -3.83 -10.61 -4.73
C ILE A 33 -2.92 -9.37 -4.62
N PHE A 34 -3.40 -8.29 -4.01
CA PHE A 34 -2.61 -7.05 -3.89
C PHE A 34 -1.46 -7.13 -2.88
N THR A 35 -1.59 -7.97 -1.84
CA THR A 35 -0.61 -8.03 -0.76
C THR A 35 0.37 -9.20 -0.85
N ASN A 36 0.10 -10.13 -1.76
CA ASN A 36 0.83 -11.38 -1.93
C ASN A 36 0.97 -12.17 -0.61
N ARG A 37 -0.12 -12.17 0.16
CA ARG A 37 -0.27 -12.85 1.45
C ARG A 37 -1.67 -13.43 1.52
N VAL A 38 -1.77 -14.66 2.01
CA VAL A 38 -3.05 -15.36 2.18
C VAL A 38 -3.49 -15.32 3.64
N TYR A 39 -4.79 -15.40 3.90
CA TYR A 39 -5.36 -15.42 5.25
C TYR A 39 -4.75 -16.52 6.13
N ALA A 40 -4.44 -17.67 5.56
CA ALA A 40 -3.83 -18.80 6.27
C ALA A 40 -2.47 -18.44 6.92
N ASP A 41 -1.75 -17.44 6.40
CA ASP A 41 -0.48 -16.96 6.95
C ASP A 41 -0.63 -16.00 8.14
N THR A 42 -1.85 -15.69 8.58
CA THR A 42 -2.14 -14.83 9.72
C THR A 42 -1.25 -15.06 10.95
N PRO A 43 -0.94 -16.31 11.38
CA PRO A 43 -0.06 -16.56 12.52
C PRO A 43 1.37 -16.02 12.37
N ARG A 44 1.84 -15.80 11.14
CA ARG A 44 3.18 -15.28 10.81
C ARG A 44 3.20 -13.76 10.67
N ILE A 45 2.04 -13.11 10.60
CA ILE A 45 1.91 -11.68 10.35
C ILE A 45 1.83 -10.94 11.69
N ARG A 46 2.56 -9.83 11.81
CA ARG A 46 2.53 -8.98 13.00
C ARG A 46 1.14 -8.37 13.21
N THR A 47 0.70 -8.26 14.46
CA THR A 47 -0.60 -7.67 14.85
C THR A 47 -0.86 -6.28 14.25
N ARG A 48 0.19 -5.44 14.16
CA ARG A 48 0.10 -4.11 13.53
C ARG A 48 -0.30 -4.19 12.05
N ASP A 49 0.29 -5.13 11.32
CA ASP A 49 0.03 -5.27 9.89
C ASP A 49 -1.32 -5.97 9.67
N LEU A 50 -1.71 -6.93 10.53
CA LEU A 50 -3.06 -7.50 10.56
C LEU A 50 -4.15 -6.44 10.78
N TYR A 51 -3.91 -5.44 11.63
CA TYR A 51 -4.84 -4.32 11.79
C TYR A 51 -5.06 -3.56 10.48
N TRP A 52 -3.98 -3.25 9.73
CA TRP A 52 -4.10 -2.55 8.45
C TRP A 52 -4.73 -3.42 7.37
N LEU A 53 -4.44 -4.72 7.35
CA LEU A 53 -5.07 -5.69 6.46
C LEU A 53 -6.57 -5.79 6.70
N GLY A 54 -7.01 -5.91 7.97
CA GLY A 54 -8.43 -5.92 8.31
C GLY A 54 -9.14 -4.62 7.90
N ARG A 55 -8.50 -3.46 8.09
CA ARG A 55 -9.04 -2.17 7.61
C ARG A 55 -9.11 -2.09 6.09
N ALA A 56 -8.16 -2.71 5.38
CA ALA A 56 -8.17 -2.77 3.92
C ALA A 56 -9.33 -3.63 3.41
N VAL A 57 -9.50 -4.84 3.95
CA VAL A 57 -10.61 -5.75 3.62
C VAL A 57 -11.96 -5.11 3.89
N ALA A 58 -12.14 -4.49 5.06
CA ALA A 58 -13.40 -3.82 5.39
C ALA A 58 -13.75 -2.68 4.42
N ARG A 59 -12.74 -1.90 4.00
CA ARG A 59 -12.94 -0.81 3.05
C ARG A 59 -13.16 -1.31 1.63
N GLN A 60 -12.53 -2.42 1.23
CA GLN A 60 -12.75 -3.07 -0.05
C GLN A 60 -14.17 -3.67 -0.12
N ALA A 61 -14.61 -4.39 0.91
CA ALA A 61 -15.96 -4.98 0.95
C ALA A 61 -17.07 -3.92 0.84
N ALA A 62 -16.95 -2.83 1.60
CA ALA A 62 -17.89 -1.71 1.52
C ALA A 62 -17.87 -1.03 0.14
N TRP A 63 -16.71 -1.00 -0.52
CA TRP A 63 -16.58 -0.44 -1.85
C TRP A 63 -17.22 -1.34 -2.91
N ILE A 64 -16.98 -2.66 -2.88
CA ILE A 64 -17.65 -3.64 -3.75
C ILE A 64 -19.18 -3.54 -3.61
N ALA A 65 -19.70 -3.39 -2.39
CA ALA A 65 -21.13 -3.25 -2.17
C ALA A 65 -21.71 -1.94 -2.76
N GLY A 66 -20.92 -0.87 -2.80
CA GLY A 66 -21.31 0.42 -3.38
C GLY A 66 -20.97 0.59 -4.86
N GLN A 67 -20.41 -0.43 -5.52
CA GLN A 67 -20.01 -0.37 -6.92
C GLN A 67 -20.71 -1.48 -7.72
N PHE A 68 -21.47 -1.10 -8.75
CA PHE A 68 -21.92 -2.06 -9.77
C PHE A 68 -20.71 -2.67 -10.49
N GLY A 69 -20.80 -3.92 -10.92
CA GLY A 69 -19.68 -4.65 -11.53
C GLY A 69 -19.12 -3.97 -12.79
N LEU A 70 -17.88 -4.33 -13.13
CA LEU A 70 -17.15 -3.79 -14.29
C LEU A 70 -17.92 -4.04 -15.60
N GLU A 71 -18.62 -5.16 -15.67
CA GLU A 71 -19.49 -5.63 -16.74
C GLU A 71 -20.77 -4.80 -16.94
N THR A 72 -21.19 -3.99 -15.96
CA THR A 72 -22.42 -3.18 -16.01
C THR A 72 -22.19 -1.67 -16.11
N ARG A 73 -20.93 -1.21 -16.06
CA ARG A 73 -20.60 0.22 -15.96
C ARG A 73 -20.05 0.88 -17.22
N LEU A 74 -19.50 0.10 -18.15
CA LEU A 74 -18.80 0.64 -19.31
C LEU A 74 -19.75 0.94 -20.48
N ASP A 75 -20.55 2.00 -20.34
CA ASP A 75 -21.12 2.77 -21.47
C ASP A 75 -20.92 4.29 -21.27
N ALA A 76 -19.85 4.69 -20.58
CA ALA A 76 -19.45 6.09 -20.45
C ALA A 76 -17.93 6.19 -20.32
N THR A 77 -17.27 6.29 -21.47
CA THR A 77 -15.80 6.32 -21.61
C THR A 77 -15.20 7.71 -21.29
N GLN A 78 -16.03 8.75 -21.17
CA GLN A 78 -15.59 10.14 -20.95
C GLN A 78 -16.66 10.95 -20.22
N ILE A 79 -16.31 11.55 -19.08
CA ILE A 79 -17.14 12.58 -18.41
C ILE A 79 -16.50 13.93 -18.73
N GLN A 80 -17.20 14.74 -19.52
CA GLN A 80 -16.84 16.12 -19.81
C GLN A 80 -17.83 17.04 -19.09
N GLN A 81 -17.37 17.72 -18.04
CA GLN A 81 -18.11 18.81 -17.43
C GLN A 81 -17.16 19.98 -17.22
N ASP A 82 -17.53 21.14 -17.76
CA ASP A 82 -16.88 22.43 -17.53
C ASP A 82 -15.33 22.40 -17.62
N GLN A 83 -14.82 21.99 -18.79
CA GLN A 83 -13.39 21.85 -19.14
C GLN A 83 -12.55 20.90 -18.27
N VAL A 84 -13.11 20.24 -17.25
CA VAL A 84 -12.40 19.20 -16.50
C VAL A 84 -12.68 17.84 -17.15
N SER A 85 -11.67 17.29 -17.82
CA SER A 85 -11.73 15.90 -18.32
C SER A 85 -11.00 14.99 -17.35
N THR A 86 -11.70 14.03 -16.75
CA THR A 86 -11.07 12.95 -15.98
C THR A 86 -11.20 11.66 -16.77
N THR A 87 -10.07 11.04 -17.09
CA THR A 87 -10.04 9.72 -17.73
C THR A 87 -9.87 8.68 -16.64
N LEU A 88 -10.87 7.80 -16.45
CA LEU A 88 -10.74 6.68 -15.53
C LEU A 88 -9.91 5.59 -16.22
N GLN A 89 -8.69 5.36 -15.73
CA GLN A 89 -7.87 4.22 -16.14
C GLN A 89 -8.58 2.91 -15.72
N GLY A 90 -8.59 1.88 -16.56
CA GLY A 90 -9.21 0.58 -16.23
C GLY A 90 -8.70 -0.04 -14.92
N ASP A 91 -7.44 0.24 -14.56
CA ASP A 91 -6.80 -0.23 -13.32
C ASP A 91 -7.23 0.57 -12.07
N GLY A 92 -7.84 1.74 -12.24
CA GLY A 92 -8.31 2.59 -11.14
C GLY A 92 -9.53 2.01 -10.40
N LEU A 93 -10.08 0.90 -10.90
CA LEU A 93 -11.34 0.28 -10.46
C LEU A 93 -11.17 -1.15 -9.91
N VAL A 94 -9.96 -1.58 -9.56
CA VAL A 94 -9.77 -2.93 -8.95
C VAL A 94 -9.67 -2.86 -7.43
N LEU A 95 -9.12 -1.76 -6.89
CA LEU A 95 -8.89 -1.58 -5.47
C LEU A 95 -9.50 -0.28 -4.96
N ALA A 96 -10.27 -0.36 -3.87
CA ALA A 96 -10.86 0.80 -3.23
C ALA A 96 -9.77 1.82 -2.83
N PRO A 97 -9.95 3.13 -3.10
CA PRO A 97 -8.96 4.14 -2.78
C PRO A 97 -8.56 4.15 -1.29
N MET A 98 -9.51 3.90 -0.39
CA MET A 98 -9.25 3.82 1.04
C MET A 98 -8.57 2.51 1.45
N ALA A 99 -8.85 1.39 0.76
CA ALA A 99 -8.13 0.15 0.96
C ALA A 99 -6.66 0.31 0.56
N LYS A 100 -6.37 0.94 -0.59
CA LYS A 100 -5.01 1.28 -1.02
C LYS A 100 -4.24 2.08 0.04
N ARG A 101 -4.86 3.09 0.66
CA ARG A 101 -4.24 3.88 1.73
C ARG A 101 -3.95 3.05 2.99
N ALA A 102 -4.77 2.05 3.30
CA ALA A 102 -4.52 1.13 4.40
C ALA A 102 -3.35 0.19 4.08
N LEU A 103 -3.31 -0.36 2.85
CA LEU A 103 -2.24 -1.24 2.38
C LEU A 103 -0.87 -0.56 2.38
N GLN A 104 -0.78 0.74 2.03
CA GLN A 104 0.47 1.50 2.11
C GLN A 104 1.08 1.60 3.52
N ARG A 105 0.33 1.25 4.57
CA ARG A 105 0.79 1.22 5.97
C ARG A 105 1.29 -0.16 6.40
N VAL A 106 1.05 -1.18 5.59
CA VAL A 106 1.55 -2.54 5.80
C VAL A 106 3.06 -2.55 5.60
N SER A 107 3.79 -3.20 6.51
CA SER A 107 5.25 -3.08 6.61
C SER A 107 6.01 -3.43 5.33
N TRP A 108 5.55 -4.41 4.55
CA TRP A 108 6.19 -4.88 3.32
C TRP A 108 5.68 -4.21 2.04
N MET A 109 4.53 -3.52 2.10
CA MET A 109 3.97 -2.79 0.95
C MET A 109 4.55 -1.38 0.82
N ARG A 110 5.25 -0.89 1.85
CA ARG A 110 5.87 0.43 1.85
C ARG A 110 7.28 0.35 1.29
N SER A 111 7.57 1.13 0.25
CA SER A 111 8.95 1.39 -0.16
C SER A 111 9.70 2.03 1.01
N ARG A 112 10.70 1.32 1.52
CA ARG A 112 11.64 1.86 2.50
C ARG A 112 12.89 2.21 1.71
N THR A 113 13.27 3.48 1.71
CA THR A 113 14.61 3.85 1.26
C THR A 113 15.59 3.18 2.21
N VAL A 114 16.40 2.27 1.68
CA VAL A 114 17.58 1.80 2.40
C VAL A 114 18.53 2.98 2.39
N HIS A 115 18.73 3.55 3.57
CA HIS A 115 19.74 4.56 3.72
C HIS A 115 21.11 3.87 3.62
N VAL A 116 21.69 3.89 2.42
CA VAL A 116 23.07 3.48 2.19
C VAL A 116 23.92 4.60 2.74
N ARG A 117 24.59 4.36 3.86
CA ARG A 117 25.55 5.33 4.41
C ARG A 117 26.55 5.67 3.32
N SER A 118 26.57 6.92 2.89
CA SER A 118 27.65 7.39 2.01
C SER A 118 28.95 7.41 2.83
N ALA A 119 30.09 7.13 2.19
CA ALA A 119 31.41 7.29 2.80
C ALA A 119 31.62 8.71 3.38
N VAL A 120 30.86 9.68 2.86
CA VAL A 120 30.92 11.09 3.22
C VAL A 120 30.04 11.44 4.43
N GLU A 121 29.07 10.60 4.78
CA GLU A 121 28.06 10.92 5.79
C GLU A 121 28.57 10.84 7.25
N GLY A 122 29.71 10.16 7.45
CA GLY A 122 30.42 10.13 8.72
C GLY A 122 31.49 11.23 8.89
N ALA A 123 31.76 12.03 7.85
CA ALA A 123 32.90 12.95 7.81
C ALA A 123 32.66 14.29 8.55
N GLY A 124 31.52 14.47 9.21
CA GLY A 124 31.12 15.78 9.76
C GLY A 124 30.67 16.76 8.66
N PRO A 125 30.39 18.03 8.97
CA PRO A 125 30.07 19.02 7.95
C PRO A 125 31.28 19.18 7.03
N LEU A 126 31.15 18.74 5.77
CA LEU A 126 32.12 19.04 4.74
C LEU A 126 32.17 20.56 4.54
N LEU A 127 33.19 21.20 5.07
CA LEU A 127 33.47 22.62 4.83
C LEU A 127 34.21 22.80 3.48
N GLY A 128 33.79 22.09 2.42
CA GLY A 128 34.47 22.11 1.13
C GLY A 128 33.84 21.20 0.06
N ASP A 129 34.33 21.32 -1.17
CA ASP A 129 33.94 20.48 -2.31
C ASP A 129 34.51 19.06 -2.12
N PRO A 130 33.66 18.01 -2.02
CA PRO A 130 34.10 16.62 -1.86
C PRO A 130 34.81 16.04 -3.09
N LEU A 131 34.83 16.76 -4.22
CA LEU A 131 35.61 16.39 -5.41
C LEU A 131 36.95 17.14 -5.48
N SER A 132 37.28 17.93 -4.45
CA SER A 132 38.57 18.59 -4.38
C SER A 132 39.65 17.64 -3.87
N ASP A 133 40.82 17.70 -4.50
CA ASP A 133 41.99 16.85 -4.17
C ASP A 133 42.42 17.04 -2.69
N GLY A 134 42.23 18.24 -2.14
CA GLY A 134 42.52 18.54 -0.72
C GLY A 134 41.52 17.95 0.27
N SER A 135 40.40 17.38 -0.19
CA SER A 135 39.43 16.71 0.69
C SER A 135 39.79 15.26 1.00
N ASP A 136 40.65 14.62 0.19
CA ASP A 136 41.06 13.23 0.35
C ASP A 136 41.75 12.96 1.71
N ASP A 137 42.56 13.90 2.20
CA ASP A 137 43.24 13.80 3.50
C ASP A 137 42.29 13.85 4.71
N SER A 138 41.07 14.39 4.52
CA SER A 138 40.06 14.52 5.57
C SER A 138 39.05 13.38 5.61
N LEU A 139 38.97 12.60 4.52
CA LEU A 139 38.05 11.47 4.40
C LEU A 139 38.72 10.20 4.93
N VAL A 140 38.14 9.62 5.97
CA VAL A 140 38.62 8.34 6.49
C VAL A 140 38.28 7.25 5.47
N TRP A 141 39.31 6.64 4.87
CA TRP A 141 39.13 5.47 4.01
C TRP A 141 38.42 4.37 4.79
N ALA A 142 37.19 4.06 4.36
CA ALA A 142 36.42 2.96 4.91
C ALA A 142 36.37 1.83 3.88
N PRO A 143 36.77 0.59 4.22
CA PRO A 143 36.58 -0.53 3.32
C PRO A 143 35.09 -0.69 3.04
N TYR A 144 34.73 -1.02 1.80
CA TYR A 144 33.36 -1.35 1.43
C TYR A 144 32.96 -2.66 2.13
N THR A 145 32.50 -2.58 3.36
CA THR A 145 31.79 -3.68 4.02
C THR A 145 30.41 -3.70 3.39
N GLY A 146 30.24 -4.50 2.33
CA GLY A 146 28.97 -4.70 1.66
C GLY A 146 27.85 -4.85 2.70
N GLY A 147 26.78 -4.08 2.52
CA GLY A 147 25.65 -4.10 3.43
C GLY A 147 25.01 -5.50 3.51
N PRO A 148 24.35 -5.83 4.63
CA PRO A 148 23.64 -7.10 4.80
C PRO A 148 22.51 -7.31 3.79
#